data_AF-A0A9D7I3L8-F1
#
_entry.id   AF-A0A9D7I3L8-F1
#
_cell.length_a   1.000
_cell.length_b   1.000
_cell.length_c   1.000
_cell.angle_alpha   90.00
_cell.angle_beta   90.00
_cell.angle_gamma   90.00
#
_symmetry.space_group_name_H-M   'P 1'
#
loop_
_entity.id
_entity.type
_entity.pdbx_description
1 polymer ?
#
loop_
_entity_poly.entity_id
_entity_poly.type
_entity_poly.pdbx_seq_one_letter_code
_entity_poly.pdbx_strand_id
1 'polypeptide(L)'
;MKKDQEGLRKELEEEAPFLLRQKEKPDGFSVPEGYFQQLQESVLERIAAGAGEQAPVRRSIFPLRYRLAAASVVILVVAALFLFRPAAPQTDSVALTAEEVHQYVSRNIDEFDLDLLLKFAGNDLGHSGWFEDASLEDPEMKEFMDELLDDIDLETLEELL
;
A
#
# COMPACT_ATOMS: atom_id res chain seq x y z
N MET A 1 -1.91 34.07 26.83
CA MET A 1 -1.92 32.67 27.32
C MET A 1 -3.31 32.03 27.33
N LYS A 2 -4.37 32.58 27.94
CA LYS A 2 -5.73 31.96 27.83
C LYS A 2 -6.42 32.20 26.48
N LYS A 3 -6.23 33.40 25.89
CA LYS A 3 -6.84 33.80 24.62
C LYS A 3 -6.39 32.93 23.44
N ASP A 4 -5.13 32.47 23.48
CA ASP A 4 -4.51 31.68 22.41
C ASP A 4 -5.04 30.23 22.41
N GLN A 5 -5.35 29.67 23.59
CA GLN A 5 -5.94 28.34 23.69
C GLN A 5 -7.40 28.28 23.25
N GLU A 6 -8.14 29.38 23.37
CA GLU A 6 -9.52 29.46 22.89
C GLU A 6 -9.58 29.52 21.36
N GLY A 7 -8.62 30.18 20.70
CA GLY A 7 -8.47 30.16 19.25
C GLY A 7 -8.15 28.76 18.72
N LEU A 8 -7.10 28.13 19.27
CA LEU A 8 -6.69 26.78 18.90
C LEU A 8 -7.81 25.74 19.09
N ARG A 9 -8.64 25.87 20.13
CA ARG A 9 -9.76 24.96 20.35
C ARG A 9 -10.87 25.10 19.30
N LYS A 10 -11.11 26.32 18.82
CA LYS A 10 -12.09 26.58 17.75
C LYS A 10 -11.58 26.06 16.41
N GLU A 11 -10.33 26.35 16.08
CA GLU A 11 -9.68 25.84 14.86
C GLU A 11 -9.67 24.30 14.84
N LEU A 12 -9.36 23.67 15.98
CA LEU A 12 -9.37 22.20 16.08
C LEU A 12 -10.78 21.60 16.05
N GLU A 13 -11.81 22.35 16.46
CA GLU A 13 -13.23 21.96 16.37
C GLU A 13 -13.74 22.01 14.95
N GLU A 14 -13.28 22.98 14.18
CA GLU A 14 -13.60 23.16 12.76
C GLU A 14 -12.90 22.11 11.90
N GLU A 15 -11.59 21.94 12.07
CA GLU A 15 -10.76 21.12 11.17
C GLU A 15 -10.68 19.65 11.57
N ALA A 16 -10.70 19.35 12.88
CA ALA A 16 -10.44 18.00 13.38
C ALA A 16 -11.32 17.63 14.59
N PRO A 17 -12.66 17.64 14.44
CA PRO A 17 -13.59 17.37 15.54
C PRO A 17 -13.42 15.95 16.13
N PHE A 18 -12.80 15.03 15.39
CA PHE A 18 -12.43 13.71 15.88
C PHE A 18 -11.36 13.75 16.99
N LEU A 19 -10.34 14.61 16.87
CA LEU A 19 -9.25 14.71 17.85
C LEU A 19 -9.72 15.28 19.18
N LEU A 20 -10.65 16.24 19.15
CA LEU A 20 -11.31 16.76 20.35
C LEU A 20 -12.07 15.65 21.09
N ARG A 21 -12.83 14.82 20.37
CA ARG A 21 -13.54 13.66 20.94
C ARG A 21 -12.58 12.58 21.46
N GLN A 22 -11.39 12.45 20.87
CA GLN A 22 -10.40 11.47 21.31
C GLN A 22 -9.73 11.89 22.62
N LYS A 23 -9.50 13.20 22.85
CA LYS A 23 -9.00 13.72 24.13
C LYS A 23 -9.91 13.39 25.32
N GLU A 24 -11.22 13.30 25.08
CA GLU A 24 -12.20 12.92 26.11
C GLU A 24 -12.16 11.43 26.46
N LYS A 25 -11.48 10.60 25.66
CA LYS A 25 -11.27 9.17 25.90
C LYS A 25 -9.85 8.94 26.44
N PRO A 26 -9.66 8.77 27.76
CA PRO A 26 -8.33 8.64 28.36
C PRO A 26 -7.56 7.39 27.89
N ASP A 27 -8.25 6.40 27.31
CA ASP A 27 -7.71 5.06 27.11
C ASP A 27 -7.08 4.83 25.72
N GLY A 28 -7.27 5.75 24.76
CA GLY A 28 -6.94 5.53 23.34
C GLY A 28 -5.45 5.41 23.00
N PHE A 29 -4.57 5.85 23.89
CA PHE A 29 -3.11 5.81 23.72
C PHE A 29 -2.39 5.19 24.92
N SER A 30 -3.14 4.54 25.81
CA SER A 30 -2.56 3.85 26.96
C SER A 30 -2.04 2.47 26.52
N VAL A 31 -0.75 2.22 26.77
CA VAL A 31 -0.18 0.88 26.59
C VAL A 31 -0.25 0.12 27.92
N PRO A 32 -0.43 -1.21 27.90
CA PRO A 32 -0.35 -2.02 29.11
C PRO A 32 1.01 -1.85 29.82
N GLU A 33 0.99 -1.94 31.14
CA GLU A 33 2.22 -1.97 31.94
C GLU A 33 3.10 -3.14 31.50
N GLY A 34 4.40 -2.89 31.28
CA GLY A 34 5.34 -3.93 30.84
C GLY A 34 5.41 -4.17 29.33
N TYR A 35 4.59 -3.51 28.50
CA TYR A 35 4.53 -3.73 27.04
C TYR A 35 5.91 -3.61 26.37
N PHE A 36 6.61 -2.50 26.61
CA PHE A 36 7.92 -2.27 25.99
C PHE A 36 9.03 -3.13 26.59
N GLN A 37 8.90 -3.52 27.87
CA GLN A 37 9.82 -4.45 28.52
C GLN A 37 9.75 -5.85 27.90
N GLN A 38 8.53 -6.36 27.66
CA GLN A 38 8.30 -7.67 27.03
C GLN A 38 8.59 -7.67 25.52
N LEU A 39 8.41 -6.52 24.86
CA LEU A 39 8.64 -6.39 23.43
C LEU A 39 10.07 -6.78 23.04
N GLN A 40 11.07 -6.29 23.78
CA GLN A 40 12.47 -6.60 23.51
C GLN A 40 12.76 -8.10 23.57
N GLU A 41 12.28 -8.78 24.61
CA GLU A 41 12.47 -10.22 24.79
C GLU A 41 11.77 -11.02 23.68
N SER A 42 10.53 -10.64 23.34
CA SER A 42 9.74 -11.32 22.30
C SER A 42 10.37 -11.22 20.89
N VAL A 43 11.02 -10.10 20.57
CA VAL A 43 11.69 -9.90 19.28
C VAL A 43 12.96 -10.76 19.21
N LEU A 44 13.76 -10.78 20.27
CA LEU A 44 14.98 -11.61 20.32
C LEU A 44 14.67 -13.11 20.26
N GLU A 45 13.61 -13.55 20.94
CA GLU A 45 13.15 -14.94 20.88
C GLU A 45 12.73 -15.36 19.47
N ARG A 46 11.98 -14.50 18.76
CA ARG A 46 11.56 -14.76 17.37
C ARG A 46 12.74 -14.83 16.39
N ILE A 47 13.73 -13.98 16.57
CA ILE A 47 14.96 -14.01 15.75
C ILE A 47 15.75 -15.30 16.04
N ALA A 48 15.87 -15.70 17.30
CA ALA A 48 16.56 -16.93 17.68
C ALA A 48 15.85 -18.20 17.20
N ALA A 49 14.51 -18.23 17.27
CA ALA A 49 13.69 -19.35 16.80
C ALA A 49 13.78 -19.55 15.27
N GLY A 50 13.93 -18.46 14.51
CA GLY A 50 14.10 -18.51 13.04
C GLY A 50 15.47 -19.02 12.56
N ALA A 51 16.48 -19.10 13.43
CA ALA A 51 17.84 -19.52 13.06
C ALA A 51 18.08 -21.04 13.18
N GLY A 52 17.12 -21.81 13.68
CA GLY A 52 17.32 -23.19 14.15
C GLY A 52 16.70 -24.31 13.33
N GLU A 53 15.82 -24.05 12.36
CA GLU A 53 15.16 -25.12 11.59
C GLU A 53 16.05 -25.64 10.45
N GLN A 54 17.14 -26.32 10.82
CA GLN A 54 17.76 -27.28 9.91
C GLN A 54 16.82 -28.49 9.81
N ALA A 55 15.99 -28.49 8.77
CA ALA A 55 15.11 -29.59 8.45
C ALA A 55 15.90 -30.92 8.48
N PRO A 56 15.40 -31.97 9.18
CA PRO A 56 16.10 -33.25 9.21
C PRO A 56 16.17 -33.79 7.79
N VAL A 57 17.39 -33.99 7.28
CA VAL A 57 17.63 -34.60 5.97
C VAL A 57 17.09 -36.04 6.04
N ARG A 58 15.85 -36.22 5.57
CA ARG A 58 15.19 -37.53 5.43
C ARG A 58 15.99 -38.36 4.43
N ARG A 59 16.89 -39.19 4.93
CA ARG A 59 17.55 -40.23 4.13
C ARG A 59 16.50 -41.29 3.76
N SER A 60 16.12 -41.26 2.48
CA SER A 60 15.17 -42.20 1.89
C SER A 60 15.73 -43.62 1.91
N ILE A 61 15.02 -44.52 2.59
CA ILE A 61 15.33 -45.95 2.77
C ILE A 61 14.72 -46.84 1.68
N PHE A 62 14.19 -46.28 0.59
CA PHE A 62 13.56 -47.08 -0.46
C PHE A 62 14.60 -47.71 -1.40
N PRO A 63 14.65 -49.05 -1.54
CA PRO A 63 15.65 -49.70 -2.38
C PRO A 63 15.39 -49.41 -3.86
N LEU A 64 16.47 -49.10 -4.59
CA LEU A 64 16.53 -48.60 -5.97
C LEU A 64 15.63 -49.33 -6.98
N ARG A 65 15.35 -50.61 -6.74
CA ARG A 65 14.52 -51.52 -7.54
C ARG A 65 13.04 -51.12 -7.65
N TYR A 66 12.51 -50.32 -6.72
CA TYR A 66 11.13 -49.82 -6.83
C TYR A 66 11.01 -48.46 -7.53
N ARG A 67 12.11 -47.82 -7.93
CA ARG A 67 12.07 -46.49 -8.58
C ARG A 67 11.45 -46.53 -9.98
N LEU A 68 11.70 -47.60 -10.74
CA LEU A 68 11.15 -47.72 -12.10
C LEU A 68 9.64 -48.01 -12.07
N ALA A 69 9.20 -48.88 -11.16
CA ALA A 69 7.79 -49.18 -10.98
C ALA A 69 7.02 -47.97 -10.41
N ALA A 70 7.58 -47.29 -9.41
CA ALA A 70 6.99 -46.09 -8.83
C ALA A 70 6.89 -44.94 -9.84
N ALA A 71 7.85 -44.77 -10.76
CA ALA A 71 7.75 -43.74 -11.81
C ALA A 71 6.50 -43.95 -12.69
N SER A 72 6.20 -45.19 -13.08
CA SER A 72 4.99 -45.48 -13.87
C SER A 72 3.70 -45.19 -13.10
N VAL A 73 3.66 -45.51 -11.80
CA VAL A 73 2.49 -45.24 -10.95
C VAL A 73 2.33 -43.73 -10.73
N VAL A 74 3.41 -42.99 -10.52
CA VAL A 74 3.38 -41.53 -10.37
C VAL A 74 2.92 -40.87 -11.67
N ILE A 75 3.41 -41.30 -12.83
CA ILE A 75 2.96 -40.78 -14.13
C ILE A 75 1.46 -41.05 -14.33
N LEU A 76 0.97 -42.25 -14.02
CA LEU A 76 -0.45 -42.59 -14.13
C LEU A 76 -1.31 -41.79 -13.14
N VAL A 77 -0.85 -41.56 -11.92
CA VAL A 77 -1.54 -40.73 -10.92
C VAL A 77 -1.57 -39.26 -11.36
N VAL A 78 -0.47 -38.72 -11.87
CA VAL A 78 -0.41 -37.34 -12.38
C VAL A 78 -1.29 -37.18 -13.63
N ALA A 79 -1.27 -38.16 -14.55
CA ALA A 79 -2.15 -38.17 -15.71
C ALA A 79 -3.63 -38.26 -15.30
N ALA A 80 -3.96 -39.11 -14.32
CA ALA A 80 -5.32 -39.19 -13.77
C ALA A 80 -5.73 -37.86 -13.11
N LEU A 81 -4.87 -37.25 -12.31
CA LEU A 81 -5.14 -35.93 -11.71
C LEU A 81 -5.31 -34.83 -12.77
N PHE A 82 -4.62 -34.93 -13.90
CA PHE A 82 -4.74 -33.98 -15.01
C PHE A 82 -6.02 -34.20 -15.83
N LEU A 83 -6.39 -35.46 -16.09
CA LEU A 83 -7.60 -35.83 -16.86
C LEU A 83 -8.89 -35.67 -16.04
N PHE A 84 -8.82 -35.88 -14.72
CA PHE A 84 -9.94 -35.69 -13.80
C PHE A 84 -9.88 -34.34 -13.08
N ARG A 85 -9.04 -33.39 -13.54
CA ARG A 85 -9.08 -32.02 -13.03
C ARG A 85 -10.44 -31.44 -13.41
N PRO A 86 -11.34 -31.14 -12.45
CA PRO A 86 -12.58 -30.46 -12.78
C PRO A 86 -12.22 -29.16 -13.49
N ALA A 87 -12.91 -28.87 -14.60
CA ALA A 87 -12.77 -27.57 -15.24
C ALA A 87 -12.96 -26.53 -14.14
N ALA A 88 -11.94 -25.70 -13.91
CA ALA A 88 -12.09 -24.58 -13.00
C ALA A 88 -13.35 -23.84 -13.47
N PRO A 89 -14.27 -23.46 -12.56
CA PRO A 89 -15.32 -22.55 -12.97
C PRO A 89 -14.58 -21.38 -13.63
N GLN A 90 -14.85 -21.17 -14.91
CA GLN A 90 -14.44 -19.96 -15.57
C GLN A 90 -15.17 -18.89 -14.76
N THR A 91 -14.47 -18.28 -13.80
CA THR A 91 -14.84 -16.95 -13.37
C THR A 91 -14.75 -16.17 -14.65
N ASP A 92 -15.90 -15.96 -15.29
CA ASP A 92 -16.06 -14.95 -16.31
C ASP A 92 -15.54 -13.68 -15.66
N SER A 93 -14.24 -13.41 -15.86
CA SER A 93 -13.65 -12.14 -15.54
C SER A 93 -14.44 -11.20 -16.41
N VAL A 94 -15.39 -10.50 -15.78
CA VAL A 94 -16.12 -9.41 -16.41
C VAL A 94 -15.02 -8.48 -16.91
N ALA A 95 -14.72 -8.59 -18.20
CA ALA A 95 -13.69 -7.81 -18.84
C ALA A 95 -14.31 -6.43 -18.98
N LEU A 96 -14.21 -5.64 -17.91
CA LEU A 96 -14.59 -4.24 -17.94
C LEU A 96 -13.74 -3.59 -19.01
N THR A 97 -14.40 -2.97 -19.96
CA THR A 97 -13.72 -2.15 -20.95
C THR A 97 -13.06 -0.97 -20.24
N ALA A 98 -11.97 -0.45 -20.81
CA ALA A 98 -11.30 0.73 -20.26
C ALA A 98 -12.29 1.91 -20.10
N GLU A 99 -13.30 1.99 -20.96
CA GLU A 99 -14.38 2.98 -20.89
C GLU A 99 -15.28 2.81 -19.66
N GLU A 100 -15.69 1.58 -19.34
CA GLU A 100 -16.51 1.30 -18.15
C GLU A 100 -15.74 1.55 -16.85
N VAL A 101 -14.44 1.23 -16.83
CA VAL A 101 -13.56 1.54 -15.71
C VAL A 101 -13.44 3.05 -15.54
N HIS A 102 -13.19 3.79 -16.63
CA HIS A 102 -13.11 5.24 -16.61
C HIS A 102 -14.41 5.87 -16.10
N GLN A 103 -15.55 5.44 -16.64
CA GLN A 103 -16.86 5.96 -16.21
C GLN A 103 -17.14 5.67 -14.73
N TYR A 104 -16.76 4.50 -14.23
CA TYR A 104 -16.92 4.14 -12.82
C TYR A 104 -16.03 5.00 -11.91
N VAL A 105 -14.76 5.18 -12.26
CA VAL A 105 -13.82 5.98 -11.47
C VAL A 105 -14.26 7.44 -11.45
N SER A 106 -14.62 8.03 -12.59
CA SER A 106 -15.10 9.43 -12.64
C SER A 106 -16.39 9.64 -11.85
N ARG A 107 -17.31 8.68 -11.87
CA ARG A 107 -18.58 8.79 -11.16
C ARG A 107 -18.44 8.69 -9.64
N ASN A 108 -17.44 7.94 -9.17
CA ASN A 108 -17.19 7.72 -7.75
C ASN A 108 -15.91 8.44 -7.28
N ILE A 109 -15.45 9.45 -8.01
CA ILE A 109 -14.14 10.09 -7.75
C ILE A 109 -14.06 10.68 -6.34
N ASP A 110 -15.18 11.18 -5.82
CA ASP A 110 -15.31 11.73 -4.47
C ASP A 110 -15.20 10.66 -3.37
N GLU A 111 -15.37 9.38 -3.70
CA GLU A 111 -15.24 8.26 -2.74
C GLU A 111 -13.80 7.77 -2.59
N PHE A 112 -12.90 8.15 -3.50
CA PHE A 112 -11.50 7.74 -3.45
C PHE A 112 -10.66 8.71 -2.63
N ASP A 113 -9.78 8.16 -1.81
CA ASP A 113 -8.82 8.94 -1.02
C ASP A 113 -7.80 9.63 -1.95
N LEU A 114 -7.42 10.86 -1.61
CA LEU A 114 -6.45 11.65 -2.36
C LEU A 114 -5.08 10.95 -2.42
N ASP A 115 -4.66 10.27 -1.34
CA ASP A 115 -3.41 9.50 -1.33
C ASP A 115 -3.48 8.30 -2.30
N LEU A 116 -4.63 7.66 -2.42
CA LEU A 116 -4.85 6.56 -3.36
C LEU A 116 -4.85 7.05 -4.81
N LEU A 117 -5.53 8.17 -5.07
CA LEU A 117 -5.53 8.82 -6.39
C LEU A 117 -4.12 9.30 -6.76
N LEU A 118 -3.36 9.86 -5.81
CA LEU A 118 -1.99 10.33 -6.03
C LEU A 118 -1.03 9.16 -6.27
N LYS A 119 -1.23 8.01 -5.62
CA LYS A 119 -0.45 6.79 -5.86
C LYS A 119 -0.75 6.16 -7.21
N PHE A 120 -2.03 6.11 -7.61
CA PHE A 120 -2.40 5.66 -8.95
C PHE A 120 -1.88 6.62 -10.02
N ALA A 121 -2.00 7.92 -9.74
CA ALA A 121 -1.46 9.00 -10.56
C ALA A 121 0.06 8.87 -10.74
N GLY A 122 0.80 8.68 -9.64
CA GLY A 122 2.26 8.55 -9.66
C GLY A 122 2.76 7.23 -10.24
N ASN A 123 1.95 6.16 -10.20
CA ASN A 123 2.35 4.82 -10.66
C ASN A 123 1.96 4.53 -12.12
N ASP A 124 0.89 5.13 -12.64
CA ASP A 124 0.46 5.00 -14.06
C ASP A 124 0.56 6.30 -14.88
N LEU A 125 0.51 7.50 -14.28
CA LEU A 125 0.66 8.77 -15.03
C LEU A 125 2.11 9.23 -15.20
N GLY A 126 3.09 8.45 -14.74
CA GLY A 126 4.47 8.61 -15.23
C GLY A 126 4.56 8.39 -16.75
N HIS A 127 3.59 7.71 -17.36
CA HIS A 127 3.54 7.37 -18.79
C HIS A 127 2.21 7.67 -19.50
N SER A 128 1.16 8.11 -18.80
CA SER A 128 -0.02 8.66 -19.49
C SER A 128 0.15 10.15 -19.69
N GLY A 129 0.03 10.61 -20.93
CA GLY A 129 0.20 12.01 -21.35
C GLY A 129 -0.77 13.05 -20.80
N TRP A 130 -1.16 12.95 -19.53
CA TRP A 130 -1.87 14.01 -18.80
C TRP A 130 -0.96 15.22 -18.52
N PHE A 131 0.36 14.99 -18.50
CA PHE A 131 1.41 16.02 -18.40
C PHE A 131 2.39 15.98 -19.61
N GLU A 132 1.99 15.43 -20.76
CA GLU A 132 2.90 15.33 -21.92
C GLU A 132 3.28 16.70 -22.50
N ASP A 133 2.48 17.74 -22.23
CA ASP A 133 2.68 19.07 -22.78
C ASP A 133 3.12 20.13 -21.74
N ALA A 134 3.36 19.73 -20.48
CA ALA A 134 3.93 20.64 -19.49
C ALA A 134 5.45 20.74 -19.68
N SER A 135 5.89 21.15 -20.87
CA SER A 135 7.27 21.54 -21.09
C SER A 135 7.51 22.87 -20.37
N LEU A 136 8.56 22.96 -19.56
CA LEU A 136 9.01 24.25 -19.01
C LEU A 136 9.47 25.24 -20.11
N GLU A 137 9.54 24.78 -21.36
CA GLU A 137 9.81 25.59 -22.55
C GLU A 137 8.53 26.13 -23.21
N ASP A 138 7.34 25.69 -22.78
CA ASP A 138 6.07 26.25 -23.26
C ASP A 138 5.95 27.72 -22.80
N PRO A 139 5.79 28.68 -23.72
CA PRO A 139 5.63 30.09 -23.39
C PRO A 139 4.47 30.37 -22.42
N GLU A 140 3.38 29.60 -22.45
CA GLU A 140 2.23 29.80 -21.55
C GLU A 140 2.59 29.39 -20.11
N MET A 141 3.26 28.24 -19.95
CA MET A 141 3.79 27.78 -18.65
C MET A 141 4.86 28.72 -18.08
N LYS A 142 5.69 29.30 -18.96
CA LYS A 142 6.73 30.24 -18.55
C LYS A 142 6.15 31.55 -18.03
N GLU A 143 5.13 32.07 -18.69
CA GLU A 143 4.43 33.29 -18.24
C GLU A 143 3.76 33.06 -16.88
N PHE A 144 3.10 31.93 -16.69
CA PHE A 144 2.51 31.54 -15.41
C PHE A 144 3.56 31.39 -14.29
N MET A 145 4.72 30.80 -14.60
CA MET A 145 5.80 30.65 -13.63
C MET A 145 6.45 31.99 -13.28
N ASP A 146 6.64 32.88 -14.25
CA ASP A 146 7.16 34.23 -14.02
C ASP A 146 6.17 35.07 -13.18
N GLU A 147 4.86 34.94 -13.41
CA GLU A 147 3.82 35.57 -12.57
C GLU A 147 3.86 35.06 -11.12
N LEU A 148 4.00 33.75 -10.93
CA LEU A 148 4.15 33.16 -9.59
C LEU A 148 5.45 33.58 -8.89
N LEU A 149 6.54 33.74 -9.65
CA LEU A 149 7.83 34.18 -9.10
C LEU A 149 7.83 35.68 -8.77
N ASP A 150 7.07 36.50 -9.48
CA ASP A 150 6.90 37.93 -9.15
C ASP A 150 6.08 38.12 -7.86
N ASP A 151 5.14 37.21 -7.57
CA ASP A 151 4.34 37.21 -6.34
C ASP A 151 5.11 36.65 -5.12
N ILE A 152 6.19 35.89 -5.34
CA ILE A 152 7.05 35.37 -4.27
C ILE A 152 8.23 36.31 -4.07
N ASP A 153 8.21 37.05 -2.97
CA ASP A 153 9.31 37.89 -2.53
C ASP A 153 10.55 37.07 -2.13
N LEU A 154 11.72 37.61 -2.49
CA LEU A 154 13.05 37.02 -2.20
C LEU A 154 13.27 36.70 -0.72
N GLU A 155 12.60 37.42 0.19
CA GLU A 155 12.62 37.18 1.63
C GLU A 155 11.95 35.84 2.00
N THR A 156 10.83 35.51 1.35
CA THR A 156 10.11 34.24 1.51
C THR A 156 10.91 33.06 0.96
N LEU A 157 11.71 33.27 -0.10
CA LEU A 157 12.59 32.23 -0.65
C LEU A 157 13.81 31.94 0.23
N GLU A 158 14.34 32.94 0.96
CA GLU A 158 15.42 32.73 1.93
C GLU A 158 14.96 31.97 3.19
N GLU A 159 13.69 32.06 3.56
CA GLU A 159 13.14 31.33 4.72
C GLU A 159 12.89 29.84 4.41
N LEU A 160 12.86 29.47 3.13
CA LEU A 160 12.55 28.13 2.62
C LEU A 160 13.79 27.27 2.31
N LEU A 161 15.00 27.84 2.37
CA LEU A 161 16.28 27.19 2.04
C LEU A 161 17.18 27.07 3.28
#